data_AF-A0A957Z0A2-F1
#
_entry.id   AF-A0A957Z0A2-F1
#
_cell.length_a   1.000
_cell.length_b   1.000
_cell.length_c   1.000
_cell.angle_alpha   90.00
_cell.angle_beta   90.00
_cell.angle_gamma   90.00
#
_symmetry.space_group_name_H-M   'P 1'
#
loop_
_entity.id
_entity.type
_entity.pdbx_description
1 polymer ?
#
loop_
_entity_poly.entity_id
_entity_poly.type
_entity_poly.pdbx_seq_one_letter_code
_entity_poly.pdbx_strand_id
1 'polypeptide(L)'
;MSTTVHSHPTTTVTSQSLFVLTNGIEIVTFDSSSQEKRLRVELADGRHFQINERLATVLTILQEPSTVVELAAAFHERTTERVAVDQLQTLCEQLVGQGLVRIEGAPVEPPKPVTPKAYLGMHFRRTILRTEWLAPLARLFQDLFRWKLAIPVIAILVVSHLLAYRELSLQPDLKFELFTGPLLTICLLFSIFLHELGHVAACQRWHCPHGPLGFGLYFSMPVFYVDVTQAWRLNRRQRAAVDLGGVYLQMLCVPLALLLYWWTGNA
;
A
#
# COMPACT_ATOMS: atom_id res chain seq x y z
N MET A 1 2.39 -43.09 19.83
CA MET A 1 3.00 -41.98 19.07
C MET A 1 2.60 -40.70 19.77
N SER A 2 3.53 -40.13 20.54
CA SER A 2 3.31 -38.98 21.41
C SER A 2 3.06 -37.71 20.61
N THR A 3 1.98 -37.02 20.94
CA THR A 3 1.64 -35.68 20.49
C THR A 3 2.54 -34.66 21.18
N THR A 4 3.50 -34.12 20.44
CA THR A 4 4.31 -32.97 20.87
C THR A 4 3.48 -31.69 20.73
N VAL A 5 3.00 -31.20 21.86
CA VAL A 5 2.44 -29.84 22.01
C VAL A 5 3.59 -28.86 21.85
N HIS A 6 3.57 -28.05 20.79
CA HIS A 6 4.49 -26.93 20.64
C HIS A 6 4.17 -25.85 21.68
N SER A 7 4.98 -25.77 22.73
CA SER A 7 5.00 -24.66 23.66
C SER A 7 5.63 -23.43 22.98
N HIS A 8 4.83 -22.40 22.77
CA HIS A 8 5.37 -21.05 22.57
C HIS A 8 6.09 -20.63 23.86
N PRO A 9 7.29 -20.02 23.80
CA PRO A 9 7.87 -19.39 24.97
C PRO A 9 7.02 -18.16 25.29
N THR A 10 6.09 -18.30 26.23
CA THR A 10 5.38 -17.19 26.83
C THR A 10 6.38 -16.44 27.70
N THR A 11 6.87 -15.30 27.23
CA THR A 11 7.54 -14.34 28.12
C THR A 11 6.53 -14.02 29.21
N THR A 12 6.77 -14.47 30.45
CA THR A 12 5.83 -14.34 31.55
C THR A 12 5.73 -12.85 31.93
N VAL A 13 4.82 -12.14 31.28
CA VAL A 13 4.51 -10.75 31.58
C VAL A 13 3.91 -10.70 32.97
N THR A 14 4.63 -10.11 33.92
CA THR A 14 4.15 -9.97 35.30
C THR A 14 3.53 -8.58 35.43
N SER A 15 2.54 -8.40 36.30
CA SER A 15 1.85 -7.12 36.53
C SER A 15 2.77 -5.97 36.98
N GLN A 16 4.02 -6.26 37.33
CA GLN A 16 5.08 -5.31 37.69
C GLN A 16 6.07 -5.02 36.54
N SER A 17 5.89 -5.61 35.37
CA SER A 17 6.74 -5.34 34.21
C SER A 17 6.57 -3.89 33.75
N LEU A 18 7.69 -3.19 33.58
CA LEU A 18 7.73 -1.84 33.02
C LEU A 18 7.65 -1.93 31.50
N PHE A 19 6.59 -1.36 30.93
CA PHE A 19 6.39 -1.29 29.49
C PHE A 19 6.90 0.04 28.97
N VAL A 20 7.59 0.01 27.84
CA VAL A 20 8.10 1.20 27.16
C VAL A 20 7.91 1.07 25.64
N LEU A 21 7.67 2.18 24.98
CA LEU A 21 7.52 2.26 23.53
C LEU A 21 8.82 1.82 22.84
N THR A 22 8.69 1.05 21.75
CA THR A 22 9.85 0.69 20.94
C THR A 22 10.44 1.96 20.30
N ASN A 23 11.77 2.08 20.30
CA ASN A 23 12.47 3.22 19.73
C ASN A 23 12.20 3.34 18.20
N GLY A 24 12.10 4.57 17.70
CA GLY A 24 11.93 4.83 16.26
C GLY A 24 10.50 4.65 15.74
N ILE A 25 9.50 4.68 16.62
CA ILE A 25 8.09 4.72 16.24
C ILE A 25 7.68 6.17 15.96
N GLU A 26 7.17 6.42 14.75
CA GLU A 26 6.55 7.70 14.39
C GLU A 26 5.02 7.57 14.37
N ILE A 27 4.32 8.43 15.12
CA ILE A 27 2.86 8.50 15.13
C ILE A 27 2.42 9.72 14.32
N VAL A 28 1.73 9.48 13.21
CA VAL A 28 1.29 10.53 12.27
C VAL A 28 -0.22 10.43 12.05
N THR A 29 -0.88 11.57 11.85
CA THR A 29 -2.31 11.60 11.49
C THR A 29 -2.56 10.89 10.17
N PHE A 30 -3.56 10.02 10.13
CA PHE A 30 -3.88 9.22 8.96
C PHE A 30 -5.18 9.69 8.31
N ASP A 31 -5.07 10.21 7.09
CA ASP A 31 -6.23 10.66 6.32
C ASP A 31 -6.99 9.45 5.74
N SER A 32 -8.05 9.05 6.45
CA SER A 32 -8.94 7.93 6.15
C SER A 32 -10.36 8.41 5.86
N SER A 33 -11.20 7.54 5.28
CA SER A 33 -12.64 7.81 5.13
C SER A 33 -13.45 7.57 6.41
N SER A 34 -12.80 7.21 7.53
CA SER A 34 -13.46 7.01 8.82
C SER A 34 -14.02 8.32 9.37
N GLN A 35 -15.18 8.27 10.02
CA GLN A 35 -15.74 9.43 10.73
C GLN A 35 -14.89 9.83 11.95
N GLU A 36 -14.25 8.85 12.58
CA GLU A 36 -13.35 9.05 13.72
C GLU A 36 -11.93 9.35 13.23
N LYS A 37 -11.21 10.18 13.99
CA LYS A 37 -9.81 10.46 13.70
C LYS A 37 -8.99 9.17 13.84
N ARG A 38 -8.25 8.85 12.79
CA ARG A 38 -7.33 7.70 12.76
C ARG A 38 -5.89 8.22 12.72
N LEU A 39 -5.02 7.51 13.40
CA LEU A 39 -3.59 7.74 13.35
C LEU A 39 -2.91 6.52 12.76
N ARG A 40 -1.71 6.71 12.24
CA ARG A 40 -0.87 5.63 11.76
C ARG A 40 0.42 5.67 12.55
N VAL A 41 0.88 4.51 13.00
CA VAL A 41 2.24 4.38 13.50
C VAL A 41 3.10 3.60 12.52
N GLU A 42 4.31 4.09 12.32
CA GLU A 42 5.32 3.48 11.47
C GLU A 42 6.45 2.96 12.35
N LEU A 43 6.83 1.70 12.16
CA LEU A 43 7.96 1.09 12.84
C LEU A 43 9.22 1.24 11.98
N ALA A 44 10.38 1.19 12.62
CA ALA A 44 11.69 1.22 11.95
C ALA A 44 11.90 0.07 10.93
N ASP A 45 11.12 -1.01 11.04
CA ASP A 45 11.12 -2.13 10.09
C ASP A 45 10.25 -1.92 8.84
N GLY A 46 9.60 -0.75 8.73
CA GLY A 46 8.73 -0.37 7.62
C GLY A 46 7.28 -0.89 7.74
N ARG A 47 6.94 -1.62 8.81
CA ARG A 47 5.54 -1.97 9.10
C ARG A 47 4.77 -0.75 9.55
N HIS A 48 3.51 -0.68 9.15
CA HIS A 48 2.60 0.40 9.54
C HIS A 48 1.32 -0.18 10.13
N PHE A 49 0.81 0.48 11.18
CA PHE A 49 -0.43 0.12 11.84
C PHE A 49 -1.37 1.32 11.84
N GLN A 50 -2.65 1.08 11.53
CA GLN A 50 -3.69 2.07 11.74
C GLN A 50 -4.25 1.91 13.15
N ILE A 51 -4.26 3.00 13.91
CA ILE A 51 -4.71 3.05 15.31
C ILE A 51 -5.77 4.14 15.51
N ASN A 52 -6.55 4.01 16.58
CA ASN A 52 -7.47 5.05 17.04
C ASN A 52 -6.79 5.97 18.07
N GLU A 53 -7.49 7.03 18.49
CA GLU A 53 -6.96 8.00 19.45
C GLU A 53 -6.70 7.39 20.84
N ARG A 54 -7.53 6.43 21.27
CA ARG A 54 -7.35 5.73 22.55
C ARG A 54 -6.01 5.00 22.60
N LEU A 55 -5.71 4.20 21.57
CA LEU A 55 -4.45 3.48 21.48
C LEU A 55 -3.26 4.44 21.30
N ALA A 56 -3.43 5.54 20.57
CA ALA A 56 -2.39 6.56 20.46
C ALA A 56 -2.07 7.21 21.81
N THR A 57 -3.09 7.43 22.65
CA THR A 57 -2.91 7.95 24.00
C THR A 57 -2.11 6.98 24.86
N VAL A 58 -2.43 5.68 24.80
CA VAL A 58 -1.66 4.61 25.47
C VAL A 58 -0.20 4.62 25.02
N LEU A 59 0.06 4.64 23.70
CA LEU A 59 1.42 4.67 23.17
C LEU A 59 2.18 5.96 23.53
N THR A 60 1.48 7.08 23.70
CA THR A 60 2.08 8.35 24.13
C THR A 60 2.46 8.31 25.61
N ILE A 61 1.67 7.67 26.47
CA ILE A 61 2.02 7.47 27.89
C ILE A 61 3.24 6.54 27.99
N LEU A 62 3.25 5.47 27.20
CA LEU A 62 4.35 4.48 27.17
C LEU A 62 5.66 5.03 26.56
N GLN A 63 5.75 6.30 26.18
CA GLN A 63 7.04 6.94 25.88
C GLN A 63 7.96 6.94 27.11
N GLU A 64 7.36 6.99 28.30
CA GLU A 64 8.05 6.81 29.58
C GLU A 64 7.76 5.41 30.13
N PRO A 65 8.76 4.70 30.70
CA PRO A 65 8.54 3.36 31.26
C PRO A 65 7.47 3.40 32.35
N SER A 66 6.41 2.62 32.16
CA SER A 66 5.24 2.63 33.06
C SER A 66 4.76 1.21 33.35
N THR A 67 4.30 0.97 34.58
CA THR A 67 3.57 -0.26 34.93
C THR A 67 2.12 -0.21 34.42
N VAL A 68 1.42 -1.36 34.34
CA VAL A 68 0.01 -1.40 33.89
C VAL A 68 -0.90 -0.57 34.80
N VAL A 69 -0.60 -0.51 36.10
CA VAL A 69 -1.38 0.24 37.09
C VAL A 69 -1.20 1.75 36.89
N GLU A 70 0.04 2.20 36.69
CA GLU A 70 0.35 3.60 36.39
C GLU A 70 -0.22 4.02 35.03
N LEU A 71 -0.14 3.13 34.03
CA LEU A 71 -0.74 3.33 32.71
C LEU A 71 -2.25 3.51 32.80
N ALA A 72 -2.95 2.70 33.61
CA ALA A 72 -4.39 2.83 33.83
C ALA A 72 -4.74 4.17 34.48
N ALA A 73 -3.95 4.61 35.47
CA ALA A 73 -4.14 5.90 36.14
C ALA A 73 -3.92 7.09 35.19
N ALA A 74 -2.80 7.10 34.45
CA ALA A 74 -2.47 8.15 33.50
C ALA A 74 -3.46 8.20 32.31
N PHE A 75 -3.95 7.04 31.87
CA PHE A 75 -4.98 6.97 30.83
C PHE A 75 -6.31 7.56 31.30
N HIS A 76 -6.70 7.28 32.55
CA HIS A 76 -7.92 7.84 33.15
C HIS A 76 -7.82 9.36 33.28
N GLU A 77 -6.67 9.88 33.71
CA GLU A 77 -6.45 11.32 33.84
C GLU A 77 -6.56 12.05 32.48
N ARG A 78 -6.04 11.45 31.41
CA ARG A 78 -6.06 12.06 30.06
C ARG A 78 -7.37 11.91 29.31
N THR A 79 -8.08 10.79 29.47
CA THR A 79 -9.25 10.45 28.63
C THR A 79 -10.56 10.55 29.41
N THR A 80 -10.53 10.66 30.75
CA THR A 80 -11.67 10.54 31.68
C THR A 80 -12.43 9.20 31.65
N GLU A 81 -12.11 8.32 30.70
CA GLU A 81 -12.62 6.96 30.58
C GLU A 81 -11.92 6.02 31.58
N ARG A 82 -12.63 5.00 32.08
CA ARG A 82 -12.06 3.95 32.94
C ARG A 82 -11.88 2.67 32.13
N VAL A 83 -10.70 2.07 32.22
CA VAL A 83 -10.38 0.79 31.56
C VAL A 83 -9.90 -0.19 32.63
N ALA A 84 -10.36 -1.45 32.55
CA ALA A 84 -9.93 -2.49 33.47
C ALA A 84 -8.44 -2.81 33.27
N VAL A 85 -7.72 -3.01 34.37
CA VAL A 85 -6.28 -3.31 34.36
C VAL A 85 -5.99 -4.58 33.55
N ASP A 86 -6.84 -5.61 33.67
CA ASP A 86 -6.71 -6.86 32.93
C ASP A 86 -6.78 -6.66 31.40
N GLN A 87 -7.62 -5.73 30.94
CA GLN A 87 -7.74 -5.40 29.52
C GLN A 87 -6.50 -4.67 29.00
N LEU A 88 -5.97 -3.74 29.80
CA LEU A 88 -4.72 -3.04 29.48
C LEU A 88 -3.53 -4.01 29.48
N GLN A 89 -3.47 -4.95 30.42
CA GLN A 89 -2.43 -5.98 30.43
C GLN A 89 -2.48 -6.83 29.16
N THR A 90 -3.66 -7.35 28.80
CA THR A 90 -3.85 -8.13 27.57
C THR A 90 -3.46 -7.32 26.33
N LEU A 91 -3.81 -6.03 26.29
CA LEU A 91 -3.44 -5.14 25.20
C LEU A 91 -1.92 -4.94 25.14
N CYS A 92 -1.25 -4.70 26.27
CA CYS A 92 0.20 -4.56 26.33
C CYS A 92 0.91 -5.84 25.85
N GLU A 93 0.44 -7.02 26.24
CA GLU A 93 0.96 -8.30 25.75
C GLU A 93 0.82 -8.44 24.23
N GLN A 94 -0.33 -8.05 23.66
CA GLN A 94 -0.52 -8.03 22.20
C GLN A 94 0.41 -7.03 21.50
N LEU A 95 0.57 -5.84 22.06
CA LEU A 95 1.46 -4.80 21.51
C LEU A 95 2.94 -5.22 21.56
N VAL A 96 3.34 -5.96 22.60
CA VAL A 96 4.65 -6.61 22.70
C VAL A 96 4.81 -7.66 21.59
N GLY A 97 3.80 -8.52 21.39
CA GLY A 97 3.81 -9.49 20.29
C GLY A 97 3.89 -8.86 18.89
N GLN A 98 3.41 -7.63 18.72
CA GLN A 98 3.49 -6.87 17.46
C GLN A 98 4.81 -6.08 17.32
N GLY A 99 5.57 -5.91 18.39
CA GLY A 99 6.81 -5.13 18.44
C GLY A 99 6.62 -3.63 18.63
N LEU A 100 5.41 -3.18 18.98
CA LEU A 100 5.09 -1.77 19.24
C LEU A 100 5.57 -1.31 20.62
N VAL A 101 5.57 -2.23 21.58
CA VAL A 101 5.95 -2.00 22.97
C VAL A 101 7.00 -3.05 23.35
N ARG A 102 7.95 -2.69 24.21
CA ARG A 102 8.93 -3.61 24.79
C ARG A 102 8.84 -3.58 26.32
N ILE A 103 9.31 -4.64 26.95
CA ILE A 103 9.46 -4.69 28.41
C ILE A 103 10.87 -4.19 28.73
N GLU A 104 10.97 -3.22 29.64
CA GLU A 104 12.25 -2.68 30.09
C GLU A 104 13.10 -3.78 30.73
N GLY A 105 14.38 -3.86 30.35
CA GLY A 105 15.31 -4.90 30.80
C GLY A 105 15.21 -6.25 30.06
N ALA A 106 14.19 -6.46 29.21
CA ALA A 106 14.19 -7.58 28.29
C ALA A 106 15.25 -7.35 27.18
N PRO A 107 15.95 -8.40 26.72
CA PRO A 107 16.83 -8.28 25.56
C PRO A 107 16.05 -7.66 24.40
N VAL A 108 16.68 -6.72 23.68
CA VAL A 108 16.15 -6.19 22.42
C VAL A 108 16.22 -7.33 21.40
N GLU A 109 15.27 -8.26 21.49
CA GLU A 109 15.12 -9.32 20.52
C GLU A 109 14.65 -8.64 19.23
N PRO A 110 15.38 -8.78 18.11
CA PRO A 110 14.92 -8.22 16.85
C PRO A 110 13.50 -8.73 16.59
N PRO A 111 12.57 -7.86 16.19
CA PRO A 111 11.18 -8.25 16.02
C PRO A 111 11.15 -9.47 15.11
N LYS A 112 10.64 -10.60 15.61
CA LYS A 112 10.43 -11.77 14.76
C LYS A 112 9.56 -11.28 13.61
N PRO A 113 9.99 -11.41 12.34
CA PRO A 113 9.16 -11.02 11.23
C PRO A 113 7.91 -11.88 11.32
N VAL A 114 6.81 -11.27 11.75
CA VAL A 114 5.49 -11.88 11.66
C VAL A 114 5.22 -11.92 10.17
N THR A 115 5.62 -12.99 9.51
CA THR A 115 5.18 -13.26 8.15
C THR A 115 3.71 -13.60 8.29
N PRO A 116 2.78 -12.70 7.88
CA PRO A 116 1.39 -13.10 7.87
C PRO A 116 1.31 -14.38 7.04
N LYS A 117 0.57 -15.38 7.50
CA LYS A 117 0.24 -16.58 6.71
C LYS A 117 -0.63 -16.11 5.54
N ALA A 118 0.03 -15.57 4.52
CA ALA A 118 -0.59 -14.92 3.39
C ALA A 118 -0.93 -15.99 2.37
N TYR A 119 -1.88 -16.87 2.71
CA TYR A 119 -2.42 -17.85 1.75
C TYR A 119 -3.01 -17.14 0.52
N LEU A 120 -3.60 -15.95 0.74
CA LEU A 120 -4.07 -15.01 -0.28
C LEU A 120 -3.01 -13.99 -0.70
N GLY A 121 -1.78 -14.13 -0.22
CA GLY A 121 -0.66 -13.30 -0.63
C GLY A 121 -0.19 -13.66 -2.03
N MET A 122 0.42 -12.70 -2.70
CA MET A 122 1.12 -12.96 -3.95
C MET A 122 2.35 -13.84 -3.70
N HIS A 123 2.37 -15.02 -4.32
CA HIS A 123 3.44 -16.01 -4.27
C HIS A 123 4.43 -15.81 -5.42
N PHE A 124 5.61 -16.41 -5.32
CA PHE A 124 6.65 -16.38 -6.37
C PHE A 124 7.03 -14.97 -6.86
N ARG A 125 7.13 -14.00 -5.93
CA ARG A 125 7.51 -12.63 -6.26
C ARG A 125 8.93 -12.57 -6.81
N ARG A 126 9.08 -12.11 -8.04
CA ARG A 126 10.36 -11.79 -8.66
C ARG A 126 10.38 -10.35 -9.13
N THR A 127 11.47 -9.66 -8.83
CA THR A 127 11.71 -8.32 -9.38
C THR A 127 12.12 -8.46 -10.84
N ILE A 128 11.44 -7.74 -11.72
CA ILE A 128 11.76 -7.68 -13.16
C ILE A 128 12.58 -6.42 -13.43
N LEU A 129 12.07 -5.26 -13.01
CA LEU A 129 12.71 -3.96 -13.22
C LEU A 129 12.97 -3.29 -11.87
N ARG A 130 14.22 -2.88 -11.66
CA ARG A 130 14.60 -2.16 -10.44
C ARG A 130 14.06 -0.74 -10.45
N THR A 131 13.85 -0.20 -9.26
CA THR A 131 13.39 1.18 -9.03
C THR A 131 14.21 2.21 -9.80
N GLU A 132 15.54 2.03 -9.88
CA GLU A 132 16.48 2.93 -10.56
C GLU A 132 16.18 3.11 -12.05
N TRP A 133 15.76 2.03 -12.72
CA TRP A 133 15.42 2.05 -14.14
C TRP A 133 13.98 2.51 -14.35
N LEU A 134 13.07 2.13 -13.46
CA LEU A 134 11.67 2.50 -13.57
C LEU A 134 11.43 3.99 -13.29
N ALA A 135 12.20 4.55 -12.36
CA ALA A 135 12.05 5.94 -11.92
C ALA A 135 12.18 6.98 -13.05
N PRO A 136 13.23 6.97 -13.90
CA PRO A 136 13.33 7.93 -15.01
C PRO A 136 12.19 7.83 -16.01
N LEU A 137 11.69 6.63 -16.30
CA LEU A 137 10.54 6.47 -17.20
C LEU A 137 9.28 7.08 -16.58
N ALA A 138 9.04 6.83 -15.30
CA ALA A 138 7.87 7.36 -14.60
C ALA A 138 7.91 8.90 -14.47
N ARG A 139 9.11 9.49 -14.34
CA ARG A 139 9.29 10.95 -14.29
C ARG A 139 8.74 11.66 -15.52
N LEU A 140 8.74 11.03 -16.68
CA LEU A 140 8.18 11.60 -17.91
C LEU A 140 6.66 11.84 -17.79
N PHE A 141 5.98 11.03 -16.98
CA PHE A 141 4.52 11.03 -16.86
C PHE A 141 4.03 11.69 -15.56
N GLN A 142 4.90 12.01 -14.61
CA GLN A 142 4.51 12.55 -13.30
C GLN A 142 3.66 13.83 -13.40
N ASP A 143 3.93 14.68 -14.40
CA ASP A 143 3.21 15.94 -14.58
C ASP A 143 1.76 15.73 -15.03
N LEU A 144 1.43 14.59 -15.63
CA LEU A 144 0.05 14.24 -16.01
C LEU A 144 -0.87 14.11 -14.79
N PHE A 145 -0.32 13.94 -13.59
CA PHE A 145 -1.07 13.88 -12.33
C PHE A 145 -1.27 15.27 -11.69
N ARG A 146 -0.84 16.35 -12.34
CA ARG A 146 -1.19 17.72 -11.95
C ARG A 146 -2.62 17.99 -12.38
N TRP A 147 -3.49 18.40 -11.47
CA TRP A 147 -4.91 18.64 -11.77
C TRP A 147 -5.17 19.51 -13.01
N LYS A 148 -4.33 20.54 -13.24
CA LYS A 148 -4.41 21.43 -14.43
C LYS A 148 -4.17 20.70 -15.77
N LEU A 149 -3.38 19.63 -15.76
CA LEU A 149 -3.10 18.78 -16.93
C LEU A 149 -3.99 17.53 -16.94
N ALA A 150 -4.27 16.95 -15.77
CA ALA A 150 -5.08 15.75 -15.63
C ALA A 150 -6.49 15.95 -16.17
N ILE A 151 -7.16 17.06 -15.84
CA ILE A 151 -8.53 17.34 -16.28
C ILE A 151 -8.65 17.38 -17.81
N PRO A 152 -7.87 18.21 -18.55
CA PRO A 152 -7.97 18.22 -20.01
C PRO A 152 -7.54 16.89 -20.64
N VAL A 153 -6.52 16.21 -20.10
CA VAL A 153 -6.11 14.89 -20.60
C VAL A 153 -7.22 13.86 -20.42
N ILE A 154 -7.89 13.82 -19.25
CA ILE A 154 -9.05 12.95 -19.03
C ILE A 154 -10.18 13.28 -20.01
N ALA A 155 -10.46 14.55 -20.28
CA ALA A 155 -11.46 14.94 -21.27
C ALA A 155 -11.10 14.41 -22.68
N ILE A 156 -9.84 14.56 -23.09
CA ILE A 156 -9.33 14.01 -24.36
C ILE A 156 -9.45 12.48 -24.37
N LEU A 157 -9.10 11.81 -23.27
CA LEU A 157 -9.23 10.37 -23.15
C LEU A 157 -10.67 9.92 -23.34
N VAL A 158 -11.62 10.56 -22.65
CA VAL A 158 -13.05 10.25 -22.78
C VAL A 158 -13.52 10.43 -24.22
N VAL A 159 -13.23 11.57 -24.85
CA VAL A 159 -13.61 11.83 -26.25
C VAL A 159 -12.99 10.80 -27.19
N SER A 160 -11.70 10.50 -27.01
CA SER A 160 -10.99 9.51 -27.83
C SER A 160 -11.61 8.12 -27.70
N HIS A 161 -12.01 7.71 -26.50
CA HIS A 161 -12.69 6.43 -26.32
C HIS A 161 -14.07 6.42 -26.97
N LEU A 162 -14.85 7.50 -26.84
CA LEU A 162 -16.15 7.61 -27.51
C LEU A 162 -16.02 7.52 -29.03
N LEU A 163 -15.00 8.17 -29.61
CA LEU A 163 -14.70 8.08 -31.04
C LEU A 163 -14.26 6.66 -31.42
N ALA A 164 -13.36 6.04 -30.65
CA ALA A 164 -12.92 4.66 -30.89
C ALA A 164 -14.09 3.68 -30.87
N TYR A 165 -14.98 3.80 -29.89
CA TYR A 165 -16.18 2.97 -29.84
C TYR A 165 -17.09 3.23 -31.03
N ARG A 166 -17.27 4.49 -31.45
CA ARG A 166 -18.07 4.81 -32.64
C ARG A 166 -17.51 4.12 -33.88
N GLU A 167 -16.22 4.28 -34.16
CA GLU A 167 -15.59 3.68 -35.35
C GLU A 167 -15.62 2.14 -35.30
N LEU A 168 -15.31 1.57 -34.12
CA LEU A 168 -15.26 0.11 -33.94
C LEU A 168 -16.64 -0.54 -34.00
N SER A 169 -17.68 0.12 -33.47
CA SER A 169 -19.06 -0.40 -33.48
C SER A 169 -19.65 -0.43 -34.90
N LEU A 170 -19.10 0.35 -35.83
CA LEU A 170 -19.53 0.40 -37.23
C LEU A 170 -18.86 -0.67 -38.10
N GLN A 171 -17.91 -1.44 -37.56
CA GLN A 171 -17.21 -2.52 -38.26
C GLN A 171 -17.62 -3.89 -37.68
N PRO A 172 -18.68 -4.53 -38.20
CA PRO A 172 -19.16 -5.82 -37.70
C PRO A 172 -18.18 -6.98 -37.93
N ASP A 173 -17.21 -6.82 -38.84
CA ASP A 173 -16.21 -7.82 -39.20
C ASP A 173 -14.82 -7.44 -38.67
N LEU A 174 -14.67 -7.36 -37.34
CA LEU A 174 -13.33 -7.24 -36.75
C LEU A 174 -12.58 -8.56 -36.96
N LYS A 175 -11.89 -8.68 -38.10
CA LYS A 175 -11.06 -9.84 -38.42
C LYS A 175 -9.84 -9.84 -37.52
N PHE A 176 -9.90 -10.61 -36.43
CA PHE A 176 -8.78 -10.89 -35.53
C PHE A 176 -7.57 -11.52 -36.24
N GLU A 177 -7.68 -11.88 -37.53
CA GLU A 177 -6.60 -12.40 -38.36
C GLU A 177 -5.39 -11.45 -38.48
N LEU A 178 -5.57 -10.12 -38.33
CA LEU A 178 -4.47 -9.16 -38.32
C LEU A 178 -3.69 -9.13 -36.98
N PHE A 179 -4.28 -9.63 -35.90
CA PHE A 179 -3.58 -9.83 -34.63
C PHE A 179 -2.78 -11.13 -34.74
N THR A 180 -1.63 -11.05 -35.39
CA THR A 180 -0.60 -12.08 -35.19
C THR A 180 -0.37 -12.19 -33.68
N GLY A 181 -0.46 -13.42 -33.14
CA GLY A 181 -0.30 -13.68 -31.70
C GLY A 181 0.85 -12.90 -31.03
N PRO A 182 2.03 -12.75 -31.68
CA PRO A 182 3.14 -11.97 -31.15
C PRO A 182 2.86 -10.46 -30.99
N LEU A 183 2.27 -9.79 -31.99
CA LEU A 183 2.03 -8.35 -31.94
C LEU A 183 1.01 -8.00 -30.85
N LEU A 184 -0.09 -8.77 -30.77
CA LEU A 184 -1.08 -8.62 -29.69
C LEU A 184 -0.42 -8.74 -28.32
N THR A 185 0.43 -9.76 -28.16
CA THR A 185 1.13 -10.01 -26.90
C THR A 185 2.03 -8.85 -26.51
N ILE A 186 2.78 -8.28 -27.46
CA ILE A 186 3.64 -7.11 -27.22
C ILE A 186 2.79 -5.90 -26.80
N CYS A 187 1.69 -5.63 -27.50
CA CYS A 187 0.77 -4.53 -27.14
C CYS A 187 0.17 -4.71 -25.74
N LEU A 188 -0.23 -5.93 -25.37
CA LEU A 188 -0.76 -6.22 -24.05
C LEU A 188 0.29 -6.05 -22.96
N LEU A 189 1.50 -6.58 -23.16
CA LEU A 189 2.61 -6.40 -22.20
C LEU A 189 3.00 -4.93 -22.06
N PHE A 190 3.02 -4.17 -23.16
CA PHE A 190 3.27 -2.74 -23.13
C PHE A 190 2.16 -1.98 -22.37
N SER A 191 0.90 -2.36 -22.59
CA SER A 191 -0.24 -1.80 -21.87
C SER A 191 -0.16 -2.06 -20.36
N ILE A 192 0.21 -3.27 -19.95
CA ILE A 192 0.42 -3.62 -18.53
C ILE A 192 1.61 -2.85 -17.97
N PHE A 193 2.70 -2.72 -18.73
CA PHE A 193 3.84 -1.93 -18.32
C PHE A 193 3.46 -0.46 -18.07
N LEU A 194 2.67 0.15 -18.97
CA LEU A 194 2.15 1.51 -18.76
C LEU A 194 1.22 1.59 -17.54
N HIS A 195 0.44 0.55 -17.25
CA HIS A 195 -0.38 0.48 -16.04
C HIS A 195 0.48 0.58 -14.77
N GLU A 196 1.50 -0.27 -14.66
CA GLU A 196 2.39 -0.20 -13.50
C GLU A 196 3.16 1.12 -13.44
N LEU A 197 3.58 1.65 -14.59
CA LEU A 197 4.24 2.95 -14.69
C LEU A 197 3.34 4.10 -14.22
N GLY A 198 2.03 4.01 -14.42
CA GLY A 198 1.04 4.97 -13.94
C GLY A 198 1.01 5.10 -12.42
N HIS A 199 1.04 3.98 -11.69
CA HIS A 199 1.13 4.00 -10.23
C HIS A 199 2.43 4.66 -9.75
N VAL A 200 3.55 4.37 -10.42
CA VAL A 200 4.86 4.96 -10.09
C VAL A 200 4.89 6.46 -10.36
N ALA A 201 4.41 6.88 -11.52
CA ALA A 201 4.36 8.29 -11.91
C ALA A 201 3.50 9.10 -10.94
N ALA A 202 2.38 8.53 -10.49
CA ALA A 202 1.55 9.09 -9.44
C ALA A 202 2.32 9.22 -8.11
N CYS A 203 3.00 8.17 -7.65
CA CYS A 203 3.83 8.23 -6.44
C CYS A 203 4.90 9.34 -6.51
N GLN A 204 5.62 9.43 -7.63
CA GLN A 204 6.67 10.43 -7.83
C GLN A 204 6.14 11.86 -7.83
N ARG A 205 4.93 12.09 -8.36
CA ARG A 205 4.30 13.41 -8.35
C ARG A 205 4.18 14.00 -6.93
N TRP A 206 3.97 13.14 -5.93
CA TRP A 206 3.87 13.54 -4.52
C TRP A 206 5.12 13.18 -3.70
N HIS A 207 6.26 12.92 -4.37
CA HIS A 207 7.52 12.54 -3.72
C HIS A 207 7.38 11.31 -2.80
N CYS A 208 6.41 10.44 -3.10
CA CYS A 208 6.24 9.19 -2.41
C CYS A 208 7.25 8.17 -2.95
N PRO A 209 8.05 7.50 -2.10
CA PRO A 209 8.88 6.40 -2.53
C PRO A 209 8.05 5.29 -3.15
N HIS A 210 8.64 4.58 -4.10
CA HIS A 210 8.03 3.42 -4.74
C HIS A 210 9.06 2.30 -4.83
N GLY A 211 8.58 1.06 -4.82
CA GLY A 211 9.41 -0.12 -5.00
C GLY A 211 9.66 -0.44 -6.48
N PRO A 212 10.26 -1.62 -6.72
CA PRO A 212 10.52 -2.12 -8.06
C PRO A 212 9.24 -2.66 -8.72
N LEU A 213 9.30 -2.82 -10.04
CA LEU A 213 8.30 -3.56 -10.79
C LEU A 213 8.66 -5.04 -10.76
N GLY A 214 7.72 -5.83 -10.28
CA GLY A 214 7.82 -7.26 -10.13
C GLY A 214 6.74 -8.01 -10.88
N PHE A 215 6.88 -9.32 -10.80
CA PHE A 215 5.93 -10.30 -11.27
C PHE A 215 5.70 -11.31 -10.16
N GLY A 216 4.46 -11.74 -10.00
CA GLY A 216 4.10 -12.77 -9.04
C GLY A 216 2.86 -13.52 -9.48
N LEU A 217 2.50 -14.51 -8.66
CA LEU A 217 1.30 -15.30 -8.85
C LEU A 217 0.31 -14.96 -7.74
N TYR A 218 -0.81 -14.38 -8.13
CA TYR A 218 -1.97 -14.24 -7.25
C TYR A 218 -2.84 -15.47 -7.43
N PHE A 219 -2.82 -16.37 -6.44
CA PHE A 219 -3.37 -17.72 -6.56
C PHE A 219 -2.72 -18.51 -7.72
N SER A 220 -3.34 -18.54 -8.89
CA SER A 220 -2.82 -19.15 -10.13
C SER A 220 -2.69 -18.16 -11.29
N MET A 221 -3.05 -16.89 -11.08
CA MET A 221 -3.02 -15.86 -12.11
C MET A 221 -1.69 -15.11 -12.10
N PRO A 222 -0.97 -15.01 -13.23
CA PRO A 222 0.22 -14.18 -13.34
C PRO A 222 -0.15 -12.71 -13.28
N VAL A 223 0.54 -11.94 -12.44
CA VAL A 223 0.27 -10.51 -12.23
C VAL A 223 1.59 -9.74 -12.19
N PHE A 224 1.66 -8.66 -12.95
CA PHE A 224 2.70 -7.64 -12.78
C PHE A 224 2.25 -6.69 -11.67
N TYR A 225 3.21 -6.21 -10.89
CA TYR A 225 2.91 -5.28 -9.80
C TYR A 225 4.07 -4.34 -9.55
N VAL A 226 3.78 -3.16 -9.05
CA VAL A 226 4.76 -2.29 -8.41
C VAL A 226 4.41 -2.12 -6.93
N ASP A 227 5.43 -2.14 -6.07
CA ASP A 227 5.20 -1.92 -4.64
C ASP A 227 4.99 -0.41 -4.36
N VAL A 228 3.74 -0.02 -4.15
CA VAL A 228 3.33 1.33 -3.72
C VAL A 228 2.92 1.39 -2.26
N THR A 229 3.42 0.49 -1.40
CA THR A 229 3.07 0.46 0.03
C THR A 229 3.29 1.80 0.72
N GLN A 230 4.27 2.60 0.28
CA GLN A 230 4.50 3.92 0.86
C GLN A 230 3.41 4.95 0.50
N ALA A 231 2.53 4.68 -0.47
CA ALA A 231 1.38 5.52 -0.79
C ALA A 231 0.40 5.63 0.40
N TRP A 232 0.49 4.73 1.38
CA TRP A 232 -0.25 4.86 2.64
C TRP A 232 0.17 6.09 3.47
N ARG A 233 1.28 6.76 3.14
CA ARG A 233 1.72 8.08 3.70
C ARG A 233 0.99 9.26 3.08
N LEU A 234 0.39 9.08 1.92
CA LEU A 234 -0.28 10.15 1.20
C LEU A 234 -1.67 10.43 1.77
N ASN A 235 -2.18 11.63 1.48
CA ASN A 235 -3.57 11.94 1.79
C ASN A 235 -4.53 11.12 0.91
N ARG A 236 -5.81 11.08 1.27
CA ARG A 236 -6.80 10.22 0.61
C ARG A 236 -6.92 10.49 -0.89
N ARG A 237 -6.87 11.76 -1.31
CA ARG A 237 -7.00 12.15 -2.72
C ARG A 237 -5.78 11.74 -3.54
N GLN A 238 -4.60 11.92 -2.99
CA GLN A 238 -3.33 11.52 -3.60
C GLN A 238 -3.26 9.99 -3.73
N ARG A 239 -3.63 9.27 -2.67
CA ARG A 239 -3.72 7.80 -2.68
C ARG A 239 -4.69 7.30 -3.74
N ALA A 240 -5.89 7.88 -3.82
CA ALA A 240 -6.85 7.52 -4.86
C ALA A 240 -6.30 7.78 -6.28
N ALA A 241 -5.49 8.82 -6.45
CA ALA A 241 -4.84 9.08 -7.74
C ALA A 241 -3.68 8.11 -8.02
N VAL A 242 -2.98 7.60 -6.99
CA VAL A 242 -2.07 6.46 -7.14
C VAL A 242 -2.86 5.22 -7.56
N ASP A 243 -3.95 4.89 -6.87
CA ASP A 243 -4.79 3.70 -7.18
C ASP A 243 -5.38 3.75 -8.60
N LEU A 244 -5.77 4.94 -9.07
CA LEU A 244 -6.27 5.15 -10.44
C LEU A 244 -5.15 5.34 -11.47
N GLY A 245 -3.91 5.54 -11.03
CA GLY A 245 -2.80 5.96 -11.88
C GLY A 245 -2.50 4.96 -12.99
N GLY A 246 -2.59 3.67 -12.70
CA GLY A 246 -2.35 2.64 -13.70
C GLY A 246 -3.39 2.65 -14.81
N VAL A 247 -4.67 2.68 -14.46
CA VAL A 247 -5.75 2.83 -15.45
C VAL A 247 -5.58 4.13 -16.24
N TYR A 248 -5.32 5.24 -15.56
CA TYR A 248 -5.16 6.54 -16.21
C TYR A 248 -4.08 6.54 -17.30
N LEU A 249 -2.89 5.99 -17.01
CA LEU A 249 -1.81 5.93 -17.99
C LEU A 249 -2.07 4.89 -19.08
N GLN A 250 -2.68 3.75 -18.73
CA GLN A 250 -3.07 2.71 -19.68
C GLN A 250 -4.07 3.24 -20.73
N MET A 251 -4.97 4.13 -20.35
CA MET A 251 -5.97 4.73 -21.25
C MET A 251 -5.32 5.60 -22.35
N LEU A 252 -4.08 6.07 -22.19
CA LEU A 252 -3.36 6.81 -23.24
C LEU A 252 -3.04 5.95 -24.47
N CYS A 253 -3.12 4.63 -24.38
CA CYS A 253 -2.96 3.73 -25.52
C CYS A 253 -4.04 3.96 -26.59
N VAL A 254 -5.27 4.31 -26.20
CA VAL A 254 -6.40 4.46 -27.13
C VAL A 254 -6.26 5.65 -28.07
N PRO A 255 -6.00 6.90 -27.62
CA PRO A 255 -5.77 8.00 -28.55
C PRO A 255 -4.55 7.74 -29.44
N LEU A 256 -3.50 7.09 -28.94
CA LEU A 256 -2.34 6.71 -29.77
C LEU A 256 -2.75 5.72 -30.88
N ALA A 257 -3.51 4.68 -30.54
CA ALA A 257 -4.01 3.71 -31.50
C ALA A 257 -4.93 4.34 -32.55
N LEU A 258 -5.81 5.26 -32.15
CA LEU A 258 -6.68 6.01 -33.06
C LEU A 258 -5.87 6.87 -34.05
N LEU A 259 -4.87 7.59 -33.56
CA LEU A 259 -4.00 8.41 -34.43
C LEU A 259 -3.27 7.53 -35.43
N LEU A 260 -2.76 6.37 -35.02
CA LEU A 260 -2.13 5.40 -35.91
C LEU A 260 -3.12 4.86 -36.94
N TYR A 261 -4.34 4.51 -36.52
CA TYR A 261 -5.40 4.03 -37.41
C TYR A 261 -5.73 5.06 -38.50
N TRP A 262 -5.94 6.32 -38.14
CA TRP A 262 -6.17 7.39 -39.11
C TRP A 262 -4.96 7.65 -40.00
N TRP A 263 -3.74 7.59 -39.44
CA TRP A 263 -2.51 7.77 -40.22
C TRP A 263 -2.32 6.68 -41.28
N THR A 264 -2.73 5.44 -41.00
CA THR A 264 -2.69 4.34 -41.97
C THR A 264 -3.72 4.46 -43.09
N GLY A 265 -4.61 5.46 -43.07
CA GLY A 265 -5.60 5.69 -44.12
C GLY A 265 -6.78 4.72 -44.11
N ASN A 266 -6.97 3.98 -43.02
CA ASN A 266 -8.10 3.06 -42.84
C ASN A 266 -9.38 3.76 -42.34
N ALA A 267 -9.46 5.10 -42.37
CA ALA A 267 -10.59 5.88 -41.88
C ALA A 267 -11.78 5.88 -42.84
#